data_AF-A0A3E0INR6-F1
#
_entry.id   AF-A0A3E0INR6-F1
#
_cell.length_a   1.000
_cell.length_b   1.000
_cell.length_c   1.000
_cell.angle_alpha   90.00
_cell.angle_beta   90.00
_cell.angle_gamma   90.00
#
_symmetry.space_group_name_H-M   'P 1'
#
loop_
_entity.id
_entity.type
_entity.pdbx_description
1 polymer ?
#
loop_
_entity_poly.entity_id
_entity_poly.type
_entity_poly.pdbx_seq_one_letter_code
_entity_poly.pdbx_strand_id
1 'polypeptide(L)' 'QTFKYPDGKVEQFVTIYFLATITGGTLKSNPDESLAFQYFDVNELPTPLLNMHPKWLEDALALKKKLLYDKDFLGNER' A
#
# COMPACT_ATOMS: atom_id res chain seq x y z
N GLN A 1 8.84 -11.16 -6.13
CA GLN A 1 10.01 -10.57 -5.44
C GLN A 1 10.94 -11.71 -5.05
N THR A 2 12.25 -11.52 -5.12
CA THR A 2 13.21 -12.59 -4.82
C THR A 2 14.14 -12.16 -3.70
N PHE A 3 14.17 -12.91 -2.59
CA PHE A 3 15.09 -12.66 -1.48
C PHE A 3 16.19 -13.69 -1.48
N LYS A 4 17.42 -13.22 -1.27
CA LYS A 4 18.60 -14.07 -1.11
C LYS A 4 18.97 -14.12 0.35
N TYR A 5 18.96 -15.32 0.91
CA TYR A 5 19.40 -15.54 2.26
C TYR A 5 20.92 -15.75 2.31
N PRO A 6 21.57 -15.48 3.46
CA PRO A 6 23.02 -15.66 3.61
C PRO A 6 23.50 -17.10 3.37
N ASP A 7 22.61 -18.09 3.51
CA ASP A 7 22.88 -19.51 3.23
C ASP A 7 22.81 -19.86 1.73
N GLY A 8 22.62 -18.85 0.86
CA GLY A 8 22.53 -19.02 -0.59
C GLY A 8 21.14 -19.41 -1.09
N LYS A 9 20.14 -19.57 -0.21
CA LYS A 9 18.76 -19.84 -0.63
C LYS A 9 18.15 -18.61 -1.29
N VAL A 10 17.34 -18.88 -2.29
CA VAL A 10 16.65 -17.88 -3.09
C VAL A 10 15.16 -18.18 -3.01
N GLU A 11 14.41 -17.34 -2.32
CA GLU A 11 12.96 -17.51 -2.18
C GLU A 11 12.20 -16.49 -3.03
N GLN A 12 11.12 -16.95 -3.65
CA GLN A 12 10.23 -16.11 -4.44
C GLN A 12 8.93 -15.85 -3.69
N PHE A 13 8.63 -14.58 -3.48
CA PHE A 13 7.37 -14.13 -2.88
C PHE A 13 6.47 -13.56 -3.96
N VAL A 14 5.21 -13.99 -3.93
CA VAL A 14 4.11 -13.40 -4.67
C VAL A 14 3.31 -12.56 -3.69
N THR A 15 3.22 -11.26 -3.95
CA THR A 15 2.49 -10.31 -3.11
C THR A 15 1.24 -9.84 -3.83
N ILE A 16 0.09 -9.89 -3.16
CA ILE A 16 -1.18 -9.33 -3.62
C ILE A 16 -1.51 -8.16 -2.69
N TYR A 17 -1.87 -7.01 -3.26
CA TYR A 17 -2.28 -5.83 -2.53
C TYR A 17 -3.67 -5.37 -2.97
N PHE A 18 -4.39 -4.74 -2.05
CA PHE A 18 -5.74 -4.22 -2.29
C PHE A 18 -5.79 -2.73 -2.01
N LEU A 19 -6.35 -1.98 -2.94
CA LEU A 19 -6.68 -0.57 -2.72
C LEU A 19 -8.02 -0.50 -1.98
N ALA A 20 -8.00 0.08 -0.78
CA ALA A 20 -9.18 0.21 0.08
C ALA A 20 -9.46 1.67 0.43
N THR A 21 -10.72 1.96 0.73
CA THR A 21 -11.19 3.25 1.25
C THR A 21 -11.76 3.03 2.64
N ILE A 22 -11.36 3.86 3.60
CA ILE A 22 -11.94 3.85 4.94
C ILE A 22 -13.37 4.36 4.85
N THR A 23 -14.36 3.51 5.17
CA THR A 23 -15.78 3.87 5.20
C THR A 23 -16.28 4.22 6.60
N GLY A 24 -15.48 3.95 7.63
CA GLY A 24 -15.76 4.25 9.04
C GLY A 24 -14.78 3.56 9.98
N GLY A 25 -15.02 3.70 11.30
CA GLY A 25 -14.18 3.11 12.34
C GLY A 25 -13.15 4.08 12.93
N THR A 26 -12.45 3.62 13.98
CA THR A 26 -11.36 4.37 14.62
C THR A 26 -10.12 3.49 14.68
N LEU A 27 -8.95 4.08 14.38
CA LEU A 27 -7.68 3.37 14.44
C LEU A 27 -7.37 3.03 15.90
N LYS A 28 -7.19 1.74 16.21
CA LYS A 28 -6.84 1.25 17.54
C LYS A 28 -5.71 0.23 17.41
N SER A 29 -4.68 0.36 18.23
CA SER A 29 -3.65 -0.67 18.32
C SER A 29 -4.17 -1.85 19.12
N ASN A 30 -3.98 -3.06 18.61
CA ASN A 30 -4.18 -4.28 19.37
C ASN A 30 -2.81 -4.72 19.91
N PRO A 31 -2.54 -4.65 21.22
CA PRO A 31 -1.22 -4.98 21.77
C PRO A 31 -0.79 -6.43 21.52
N ASP A 32 -1.72 -7.35 21.24
CA ASP A 32 -1.39 -8.75 20.95
C ASP A 32 -0.78 -8.94 19.55
N GLU A 33 -1.07 -8.05 18.60
CA GLU A 33 -0.67 -8.19 17.19
C GLU A 33 0.05 -6.97 16.63
N SER A 34 -0.02 -5.81 17.32
CA SER A 34 0.38 -4.53 16.77
C SER A 34 0.85 -3.56 17.85
N LEU A 35 2.09 -3.11 17.71
CA LEU A 35 2.72 -2.19 18.66
C LEU A 35 2.26 -0.74 18.46
N ALA A 36 2.11 -0.31 17.21
CA ALA A 36 1.67 1.04 16.88
C ALA A 36 1.10 1.11 15.46
N PHE A 37 0.19 2.06 15.23
CA PHE A 37 -0.31 2.40 13.91
C PHE A 37 -0.28 3.92 13.72
N GLN A 38 0.11 4.34 12.53
CA GLN A 38 0.16 5.75 12.15
C GLN A 38 -0.08 5.91 10.65
N TYR A 39 -0.72 7.01 10.27
CA TYR A 39 -0.81 7.44 8.89
C TYR A 39 0.41 8.28 8.53
N PHE A 40 0.99 8.02 7.36
CA PHE A 40 2.13 8.74 6.82
C PHE A 40 1.74 9.40 5.51
N ASP A 41 2.33 10.56 5.23
CA ASP A 41 2.27 11.13 3.88
C ASP A 41 3.05 10.22 2.92
N VAL A 42 2.63 10.18 1.65
CA VAL A 42 3.28 9.39 0.60
C VAL A 42 4.75 9.80 0.41
N ASN A 43 5.09 11.06 0.69
CA ASN A 43 6.44 11.58 0.58
C ASN A 43 7.25 11.49 1.89
N GLU A 44 6.61 11.11 3.00
CA GLU A 44 7.21 11.03 4.35
C GLU A 44 7.09 9.62 4.92
N LEU A 45 7.35 8.61 4.09
CA LEU A 45 7.32 7.22 4.51
C LEU A 45 8.44 6.92 5.52
N PRO A 46 8.17 6.09 6.55
CA PRO A 46 9.17 5.70 7.52
C PRO A 46 10.30 4.92 6.83
N THR A 47 11.51 4.97 7.39
CA THR A 47 12.66 4.21 6.89
C THR A 47 13.23 3.31 7.99
N PRO A 48 13.81 2.13 7.65
CA PRO A 48 13.97 1.58 6.32
C PRO A 48 12.74 0.79 5.83
N LEU A 49 12.36 0.99 4.57
CA LEU A 49 11.40 0.15 3.86
C LEU A 49 12.13 -0.69 2.81
N LEU A 50 11.59 -1.87 2.52
CA LEU A 50 12.04 -2.67 1.39
C LEU A 50 11.76 -1.91 0.09
N ASN A 51 12.70 -1.95 -0.86
CA ASN A 51 12.63 -1.21 -2.13
C ASN A 51 11.33 -1.43 -2.94
N MET A 52 10.60 -2.51 -2.68
CA MET A 52 9.34 -2.81 -3.37
C MET A 52 8.13 -2.09 -2.76
N HIS A 53 8.16 -1.74 -1.46
CA HIS A 53 7.00 -1.11 -0.80
C HIS A 53 6.66 0.25 -1.42
N PRO A 54 7.64 1.16 -1.68
CA PRO A 54 7.34 2.43 -2.35
C PRO A 54 6.80 2.24 -3.77
N LYS A 55 7.33 1.26 -4.52
CA LYS A 55 6.87 0.98 -5.89
C LYS A 55 5.42 0.48 -5.94
N TRP A 56 5.03 -0.39 -5.01
CA TRP A 56 3.62 -0.83 -4.91
C TRP A 56 2.69 0.33 -4.54
N LEU A 57 3.17 1.27 -3.71
CA LEU A 57 2.41 2.46 -3.37
C LEU A 57 2.23 3.38 -4.59
N GLU A 58 3.29 3.60 -5.38
CA GLU A 58 3.22 4.36 -6.63
C GLU A 58 2.18 3.76 -7.60
N ASP A 59 2.20 2.44 -7.79
CA ASP A 59 1.22 1.72 -8.63
C ASP A 59 -0.21 1.91 -8.12
N ALA A 60 -0.43 1.76 -6.81
CA ALA A 60 -1.74 1.94 -6.19
C ALA A 60 -2.28 3.37 -6.35
N LEU A 61 -1.41 4.38 -6.24
CA LEU A 61 -1.78 5.78 -6.43
C LEU A 61 -2.08 6.12 -7.89
N ALA A 62 -1.31 5.57 -8.83
CA ALA A 62 -1.58 5.70 -10.26
C ALA A 62 -2.94 5.08 -10.64
N LEU A 63 -3.25 3.90 -10.09
CA LEU A 63 -4.55 3.24 -10.27
C LEU A 63 -5.69 4.09 -9.70
N LYS A 64 -5.52 4.61 -8.47
CA LYS A 64 -6.51 5.51 -7.84
C LYS A 64 -6.77 6.75 -8.70
N LYS A 65 -5.72 7.38 -9.23
CA LYS A 65 -5.83 8.54 -10.13
C LYS A 65 -6.63 8.19 -11.37
N LYS A 66 -6.33 7.06 -12.03
CA LYS A 66 -7.07 6.59 -13.22
C LYS A 66 -8.56 6.37 -12.90
N LEU A 67 -8.87 5.72 -11.79
CA LEU A 67 -10.25 5.47 -11.37
C LEU A 67 -11.03 6.76 -11.08
N LEU A 68 -10.36 7.82 -10.63
CA LEU A 68 -10.97 9.14 -10.45
C LEU A 68 -11.26 9.80 -11.81
N TYR A 69 -10.30 9.82 -12.73
CA TYR A 69 -10.52 10.33 -14.09
C TYR A 69 -11.64 9.59 -14.84
N ASP A 70 -11.68 8.26 -14.76
CA ASP A 70 -12.73 7.47 -15.40
C ASP A 70 -14.11 7.76 -14.77
N LYS A 71 -14.18 8.01 -13.45
CA LYS A 71 -15.42 8.41 -12.77
C LYS A 71 -15.88 9.82 -13.16
N ASP A 72 -14.94 10.76 -13.29
CA ASP A 72 -15.25 12.13 -13.73
C ASP A 72 -15.70 12.14 -15.19
N PHE A 73 -15.13 11.28 -16.04
CA PHE A 73 -15.55 11.10 -17.43
C PHE A 73 -16.95 10.47 -17.56
N LEU A 74 -17.30 9.54 -16.66
CA LEU A 74 -18.62 8.90 -16.61
C LEU A 74 -19.66 9.68 -15.78
N GLY A 75 -19.31 10.87 -15.27
CA GLY A 75 -19.96 11.48 -14.11
C GLY A 75 -20.41 12.93 -14.27
N ASN A 76 -20.75 13.39 -15.48
CA ASN A 76 -21.47 14.67 -15.67
C ASN A 76 -22.73 14.51 -16.54
N GLU A 77 -23.53 13.47 -16.26
CA GLU A 77 -24.92 13.32 -16.73
C GLU A 77 -25.91 13.19 -15.56
N ARG A 78 -25.88 14.14 -14.62
CA ARG A 78 -27.03 14.39 -13.73
C ARG A 78 -27.32 15.87 -13.61
#